data_AF-A0A166S1R4-F1
#
_entry.id   AF-A0A166S1R4-F1
#
_cell.length_a   1.000
_cell.length_b   1.000
_cell.length_c   1.000
_cell.angle_alpha   90.00
_cell.angle_beta   90.00
_cell.angle_gamma   90.00
#
_symmetry.space_group_name_H-M   'P 1'
#
loop_
_entity.id
_entity.type
_entity.pdbx_description
1 polymer ?
#
loop_
_entity_poly.entity_id
_entity_poly.type
_entity_poly.pdbx_seq_one_letter_code
_entity_poly.pdbx_strand_id
1 'polypeptide(L)'
;MSKREISEADMSSSEVSSDSVPPPSPPPPPDIAGVKFFSVCTTIRSIEIDNEYPYRLPPPVNRLSMHKVPHYEYHANRPPLSNIRTPGDVWVDLAAKQIFYHTRIGWERWRTTCAREENRIAHPYFPTRYLSYSGKKIQWISAKTLDDRSRHGQFASITELVESYINNHLGNDDVPSRQGVNRAESNEGHSTPVESDWEDELDFESESSGSEYQSVSELQADILRLEQALREADEPLNIASEKYEETQTRLTALTVELRASQTRVGELETSRERSHAHAHSLDASLRDSQAQVRSLEACREQYQAQLDIESAKRQKLADQLSRMRQVLGEVGS
;
A
#
# COMPACT_ATOMS: atom_id res chain seq x y z
N MET A 1 52.59 29.72 22.25
CA MET A 1 51.90 29.60 20.95
C MET A 1 52.51 28.43 20.20
N SER A 2 51.82 27.29 20.16
CA SER A 2 52.32 26.06 19.55
C SER A 2 51.18 25.52 18.67
N LYS A 3 51.39 25.60 17.35
CA LYS A 3 50.48 25.03 16.34
C LYS A 3 50.76 23.53 16.29
N ARG A 4 49.78 22.71 16.63
CA ARG A 4 49.78 21.28 16.30
C ARG A 4 49.11 21.13 14.94
N GLU A 5 49.91 20.76 13.95
CA GLU A 5 49.47 20.16 12.70
C GLU A 5 48.94 18.76 13.03
N ILE A 6 47.70 18.49 12.63
CA ILE A 6 47.13 17.14 12.63
C ILE A 6 47.23 16.68 11.18
N SER A 7 48.11 15.71 10.95
CA SER A 7 48.27 14.98 9.71
C SER A 7 47.02 14.14 9.43
N GLU A 8 46.43 14.39 8.26
CA GLU A 8 45.48 13.48 7.62
C GLU A 8 46.22 12.17 7.29
N ALA A 9 45.86 11.10 7.98
CA ALA A 9 46.21 9.75 7.59
C ALA A 9 45.01 9.17 6.84
N ASP A 10 45.20 9.03 5.54
CA ASP A 10 44.36 8.28 4.61
C ASP A 10 44.00 6.91 5.16
N MET A 11 42.76 6.78 5.63
CA MET A 11 42.03 5.53 5.68
C MET A 11 40.64 5.84 5.13
N SER A 12 40.30 5.30 3.97
CA SER A 12 39.35 4.19 3.91
C SER A 12 38.68 4.10 2.53
N SER A 13 38.67 2.86 2.03
CA SER A 13 37.59 2.28 1.24
C SER A 13 37.34 2.87 -0.14
N SER A 14 38.13 2.39 -1.10
CA SER A 14 37.64 2.12 -2.46
C SER A 14 36.51 1.10 -2.39
N GLU A 15 35.28 1.58 -2.19
CA GLU A 15 34.08 0.78 -2.41
C GLU A 15 33.94 0.50 -3.90
N VAL A 16 33.90 -0.80 -4.18
CA VAL A 16 33.62 -1.40 -5.47
C VAL A 16 32.30 -0.83 -5.99
N SER A 17 32.39 -0.06 -7.07
CA SER A 17 31.26 0.43 -7.84
C SER A 17 30.42 -0.75 -8.30
N SER A 18 29.37 -1.05 -7.53
CA SER A 18 28.39 -2.05 -7.88
C SER A 18 27.61 -1.49 -9.07
N ASP A 19 27.60 -2.21 -10.19
CA ASP A 19 26.70 -2.01 -11.33
C ASP A 19 25.25 -1.98 -10.82
N SER A 20 24.83 -0.80 -10.39
CA SER A 20 23.52 -0.57 -9.78
C SER A 20 22.56 -0.37 -10.92
N VAL A 21 21.84 -1.46 -11.25
CA VAL A 21 20.67 -1.41 -12.13
C VAL A 21 19.82 -0.21 -11.70
N PRO A 22 19.52 0.74 -12.62
CA PRO A 22 18.81 1.94 -12.24
C PRO A 22 17.42 1.58 -11.70
N PRO A 23 16.96 2.25 -10.63
CA PRO A 23 15.67 1.93 -10.03
C PRO A 23 14.53 2.08 -11.05
N PRO A 24 13.51 1.21 -11.00
CA PRO A 24 12.43 1.17 -11.98
C PRO A 24 11.52 2.40 -11.87
N SER A 25 10.77 2.66 -12.96
CA SER A 25 9.63 3.58 -12.91
C SER A 25 8.46 2.92 -12.17
N PRO A 26 7.51 3.70 -11.61
CA PRO A 26 6.29 3.13 -11.04
C PRO A 26 5.56 2.29 -12.09
N PRO A 27 5.13 1.06 -11.76
CA PRO A 27 4.37 0.25 -12.70
C PRO A 27 3.04 0.93 -13.02
N PRO A 28 2.55 0.85 -14.27
CA PRO A 28 1.21 1.31 -14.58
C PRO A 28 0.18 0.51 -13.76
N PRO A 29 -0.97 1.09 -13.45
CA PRO A 29 -2.00 0.41 -12.69
C PRO A 29 -2.55 -0.75 -13.53
N PRO A 30 -2.78 -1.94 -12.93
CA PRO A 30 -3.32 -3.07 -13.65
C PRO A 30 -4.74 -2.76 -14.16
N ASP A 31 -5.05 -3.23 -15.37
CA ASP A 31 -6.42 -3.15 -15.88
C ASP A 31 -7.27 -4.17 -15.12
N ILE A 32 -8.28 -3.67 -14.40
CA ILE A 32 -9.11 -4.47 -13.51
C ILE A 32 -10.56 -4.18 -13.82
N ALA A 33 -11.28 -5.23 -14.22
CA ALA A 33 -12.71 -5.16 -14.49
C ALA A 33 -13.48 -4.52 -13.31
N GLY A 34 -14.25 -3.47 -13.63
CA GLY A 34 -15.09 -2.74 -12.68
C GLY A 34 -14.33 -1.79 -11.74
N VAL A 35 -13.06 -1.47 -12.01
CA VAL A 35 -12.27 -0.50 -11.25
C VAL A 35 -11.85 0.63 -12.17
N LYS A 36 -12.23 1.87 -11.83
CA LYS A 36 -11.70 3.07 -12.47
C LYS A 36 -10.46 3.53 -11.70
N PHE A 37 -9.42 4.02 -12.38
CA PHE A 37 -8.26 4.58 -11.71
C PHE A 37 -7.92 5.97 -12.24
N PHE A 38 -7.36 6.81 -11.37
CA PHE A 38 -6.88 8.14 -11.70
C PHE A 38 -5.43 8.27 -11.24
N SER A 39 -4.58 8.83 -12.10
CA SER A 39 -3.22 9.20 -11.71
C SER A 39 -3.24 10.58 -11.06
N VAL A 40 -2.84 10.65 -9.80
CA VAL A 40 -2.75 11.89 -9.03
C VAL A 40 -1.29 12.14 -8.69
N CYS A 41 -0.82 13.38 -8.85
CA CYS A 41 0.54 13.74 -8.51
C CYS A 41 0.60 14.47 -7.17
N THR A 42 1.49 14.01 -6.30
CA THR A 42 1.93 14.70 -5.08
C THR A 42 3.25 15.41 -5.35
N THR A 43 3.36 16.68 -4.92
CA THR A 43 4.63 17.41 -5.03
C THR A 43 5.43 17.31 -3.73
N ILE A 44 6.66 16.81 -3.83
CA ILE A 44 7.57 16.59 -2.70
C ILE A 44 8.89 17.30 -2.95
N ARG A 45 9.55 17.76 -1.88
CA ARG A 45 10.92 18.27 -1.97
C ARG A 45 11.90 17.10 -1.98
N SER A 46 13.05 17.26 -2.62
CA SER A 46 14.08 16.21 -2.65
C SER A 46 14.51 15.75 -1.26
N ILE A 47 14.58 16.68 -0.29
CA ILE A 47 14.92 16.38 1.10
C ILE A 47 13.84 15.60 1.87
N GLU A 48 12.63 15.46 1.32
CA GLU A 48 11.51 14.76 1.96
C GLU A 48 11.37 13.30 1.49
N ILE A 49 12.18 12.89 0.51
CA ILE A 49 12.16 11.52 -0.02
C ILE A 49 12.88 10.59 0.96
N ASP A 50 12.18 9.58 1.43
CA ASP A 50 12.79 8.48 2.19
C ASP A 50 13.78 7.70 1.31
N ASN A 51 14.92 7.32 1.87
CA ASN A 51 15.94 6.51 1.20
C ASN A 51 15.39 5.16 0.72
N GLU A 52 14.31 4.67 1.32
CA GLU A 52 13.61 3.43 0.92
C GLU A 52 12.60 3.62 -0.21
N TYR A 53 12.45 4.82 -0.77
CA TYR A 53 11.52 5.05 -1.87
C TYR A 53 11.95 4.25 -3.12
N PRO A 54 11.10 3.34 -3.63
CA PRO A 54 11.54 2.29 -4.57
C PRO A 54 11.69 2.78 -6.01
N TYR A 55 11.27 4.00 -6.33
CA TYR A 55 11.23 4.50 -7.71
C TYR A 55 12.26 5.59 -7.95
N ARG A 56 12.81 5.60 -9.16
CA ARG A 56 13.75 6.63 -9.57
C ARG A 56 13.02 7.95 -9.75
N LEU A 57 13.51 8.99 -9.08
CA LEU A 57 13.12 10.36 -9.36
C LEU A 57 14.19 11.03 -10.23
N PRO A 58 13.82 12.03 -11.05
CA PRO A 58 14.80 12.81 -11.80
C PRO A 58 15.86 13.37 -10.84
N PRO A 59 17.14 13.42 -11.24
CA PRO A 59 18.19 13.95 -10.38
C PRO A 59 17.82 15.38 -9.94
N PRO A 60 17.92 15.70 -8.64
CA PRO A 60 17.58 17.03 -8.15
C PRO A 60 18.59 18.05 -8.67
N VAL A 61 18.11 19.20 -9.13
CA VAL A 61 18.98 20.34 -9.53
C VAL A 61 19.62 20.96 -8.29
N ASN A 62 18.94 20.90 -7.15
CA ASN A 62 19.41 21.33 -5.83
C ASN A 62 18.57 20.67 -4.72
N ARG A 63 18.96 20.82 -3.45
CA ARG A 63 18.23 20.25 -2.29
C ARG A 63 16.77 20.73 -2.15
N LEU A 64 16.42 21.84 -2.79
CA LEU A 64 15.06 22.41 -2.79
C LEU A 64 14.25 22.01 -4.03
N SER A 65 14.77 21.10 -4.85
CA SER A 65 14.08 20.66 -6.06
C SER A 65 12.76 19.96 -5.68
N MET A 66 11.76 20.19 -6.52
CA MET A 66 10.41 19.66 -6.33
C MET A 66 10.20 18.52 -7.31
N HIS A 67 9.83 17.35 -6.81
CA HIS A 67 9.48 16.19 -7.62
C HIS A 67 7.96 16.01 -7.62
N LYS A 68 7.41 15.64 -8.77
CA LYS A 68 6.03 15.15 -8.88
C LYS A 68 6.08 13.63 -8.78
N VAL A 69 5.51 13.10 -7.71
CA VAL A 69 5.39 11.66 -7.49
C VAL A 69 3.95 11.24 -7.79
N PRO A 70 3.72 10.35 -8.76
CA PRO A 70 2.40 9.82 -9.01
C PRO A 70 2.00 8.84 -7.90
N HIS A 71 0.73 8.87 -7.53
CA HIS A 71 0.03 7.82 -6.81
C HIS A 71 -1.30 7.57 -7.51
N TYR A 72 -1.83 6.36 -7.36
CA TYR A 72 -3.08 5.99 -8.01
C TYR A 72 -4.25 6.07 -7.04
N GLU A 73 -5.35 6.60 -7.53
CA GLU A 73 -6.63 6.62 -6.85
C GLU A 73 -7.59 5.65 -7.57
N TYR A 74 -7.94 4.55 -6.92
CA TYR A 74 -8.80 3.50 -7.47
C TYR A 74 -10.22 3.66 -6.95
N HIS A 75 -11.22 3.57 -7.83
CA HIS A 75 -12.63 3.67 -7.50
C HIS A 75 -13.34 2.38 -7.90
N ALA A 76 -14.03 1.75 -6.95
CA ALA A 76 -14.74 0.51 -7.20
C ALA A 76 -15.93 0.35 -6.25
N ASN A 77 -16.90 -0.50 -6.62
CA ASN A 77 -18.02 -0.90 -5.76
C ASN A 77 -17.66 -2.14 -4.90
N ARG A 78 -16.40 -2.24 -4.45
CA ARG A 78 -15.88 -3.39 -3.70
C ARG A 78 -14.65 -2.99 -2.88
N PRO A 79 -14.26 -3.80 -1.87
CA PRO A 79 -13.03 -3.57 -1.10
C PRO A 79 -11.77 -3.68 -1.97
N PRO A 80 -10.65 -3.09 -1.50
CA PRO A 80 -9.39 -3.12 -2.22
C PRO A 80 -8.88 -4.54 -2.47
N LEU A 81 -8.38 -4.76 -3.69
CA LEU A 81 -7.74 -6.03 -4.02
C LEU A 81 -6.36 -6.11 -3.38
N SER A 82 -6.02 -7.29 -2.86
CA SER A 82 -4.73 -7.51 -2.19
C SER A 82 -3.55 -7.46 -3.15
N ASN A 83 -3.74 -7.52 -4.47
CA ASN A 83 -2.67 -7.60 -5.49
C ASN A 83 -2.26 -6.25 -6.09
N ILE A 84 -2.84 -5.13 -5.65
CA ILE A 84 -2.54 -3.78 -6.14
C ILE A 84 -1.75 -3.03 -5.06
N ARG A 85 -0.49 -2.67 -5.34
CA ARG A 85 0.50 -2.54 -4.25
C ARG A 85 1.54 -1.45 -4.42
N THR A 86 1.17 -0.22 -4.74
CA THR A 86 2.12 0.89 -4.51
C THR A 86 1.78 1.58 -3.19
N PRO A 87 2.67 1.53 -2.17
CA PRO A 87 2.44 2.29 -0.94
C PRO A 87 2.26 3.78 -1.25
N GLY A 88 1.18 4.38 -0.74
CA GLY A 88 0.74 5.72 -1.09
C GLY A 88 -0.50 5.76 -2.01
N ASP A 89 -0.83 4.64 -2.66
CA ASP A 89 -2.08 4.51 -3.42
C ASP A 89 -3.31 4.58 -2.50
N VAL A 90 -4.43 5.00 -3.08
CA VAL A 90 -5.70 5.22 -2.39
C VAL A 90 -6.80 4.43 -3.08
N TRP A 91 -7.66 3.79 -2.30
CA TRP A 91 -8.84 3.07 -2.79
C TRP A 91 -10.10 3.67 -2.21
N VAL A 92 -11.06 3.97 -3.08
CA VAL A 92 -12.38 4.48 -2.71
C VAL A 92 -13.40 3.39 -3.00
N ASP A 93 -13.91 2.78 -1.94
CA ASP A 93 -15.02 1.84 -2.00
C ASP A 93 -16.33 2.63 -2.01
N LEU A 94 -16.92 2.73 -3.20
CA LEU A 94 -18.14 3.49 -3.47
C LEU A 94 -19.38 2.81 -2.88
N ALA A 95 -19.36 1.48 -2.75
CA ALA A 95 -20.50 0.73 -2.21
C ALA A 95 -20.54 0.83 -0.69
N ALA A 96 -19.41 0.63 -0.02
CA ALA A 96 -19.31 0.73 1.43
C ALA A 96 -19.13 2.19 1.92
N LYS A 97 -18.91 3.13 1.00
CA LYS A 97 -18.56 4.54 1.29
C LYS A 97 -17.36 4.66 2.22
N GLN A 98 -16.30 3.93 1.87
CA GLN A 98 -15.05 3.86 2.65
C GLN A 98 -13.85 4.27 1.80
N ILE A 99 -12.81 4.78 2.46
CA ILE A 99 -11.53 5.05 1.84
C ILE A 99 -10.47 4.19 2.51
N PHE A 100 -9.60 3.61 1.71
CA PHE A 100 -8.43 2.89 2.13
C PHE A 100 -7.18 3.55 1.54
N TYR A 101 -6.06 3.41 2.24
CA TYR A 101 -4.75 3.84 1.76
C TYR A 101 -3.78 2.65 1.88
N HIS A 102 -2.90 2.50 0.90
CA HIS A 102 -1.93 1.42 0.89
C HIS A 102 -0.70 1.84 1.69
N THR A 103 -0.43 1.15 2.79
CA THR A 103 0.79 1.33 3.60
C THR A 103 1.96 0.53 3.03
N ARG A 104 3.11 0.47 3.70
CA ARG A 104 4.18 -0.48 3.30
C ARG A 104 3.77 -1.95 3.44
N ILE A 105 2.68 -2.21 4.17
CA ILE A 105 2.36 -3.54 4.70
C ILE A 105 1.00 -4.05 4.22
N GLY A 106 0.18 -3.18 3.64
CA GLY A 106 -1.13 -3.52 3.09
C GLY A 106 -2.10 -2.35 3.16
N TRP A 107 -3.35 -2.62 2.79
CA TRP A 107 -4.44 -1.65 2.85
C TRP A 107 -4.90 -1.38 4.27
N GLU A 108 -4.99 -0.12 4.64
CA GLU A 108 -5.60 0.32 5.89
C GLU A 108 -6.78 1.24 5.62
N ARG A 109 -7.80 1.15 6.48
CA ARG A 109 -9.01 1.98 6.37
C ARG A 109 -8.77 3.35 6.96
N TRP A 110 -9.08 4.40 6.21
CA TRP A 110 -9.12 5.77 6.72
C TRP A 110 -10.37 5.94 7.59
N ARG A 111 -10.18 6.06 8.91
CA ARG A 111 -11.28 6.02 9.90
C ARG A 111 -11.88 7.39 10.22
N THR A 112 -11.07 8.44 10.19
CA THR A 112 -11.45 9.78 10.70
C THR A 112 -10.85 10.87 9.84
N THR A 113 -11.53 12.00 9.73
CA THR A 113 -10.98 13.18 9.05
C THR A 113 -9.78 13.75 9.82
N CYS A 114 -8.86 14.40 9.10
CA CYS A 114 -7.59 14.90 9.63
C CYS A 114 -7.72 16.18 10.49
N ALA A 115 -8.81 16.32 11.24
CA ALA A 115 -9.12 17.44 12.14
C ALA A 115 -8.04 17.67 13.19
N ARG A 116 -7.57 16.56 13.76
CA ARG A 116 -6.62 16.53 14.84
C ARG A 116 -5.31 15.94 14.35
N GLU A 117 -4.22 16.36 14.96
CA GLU A 117 -2.88 15.89 14.63
C GLU A 117 -2.74 14.37 14.79
N GLU A 118 -3.35 13.82 15.85
CA GLU A 118 -3.43 12.37 16.12
C GLU A 118 -4.12 11.55 15.02
N ASN A 119 -4.96 12.19 14.20
CA ASN A 119 -5.71 11.54 13.12
C ASN A 119 -5.05 11.70 11.75
N ARG A 120 -3.87 12.32 11.69
CA ARG A 120 -3.17 12.54 10.42
C ARG A 120 -2.50 11.25 9.98
N ILE A 121 -2.84 10.81 8.77
CA ILE A 121 -2.20 9.65 8.14
C ILE A 121 -1.02 10.17 7.31
N ALA A 122 0.19 9.81 7.70
CA ALA A 122 1.41 10.15 6.96
C ALA A 122 1.60 9.25 5.74
N HIS A 123 2.21 9.79 4.68
CA HIS A 123 2.53 9.02 3.48
C HIS A 123 3.62 7.98 3.81
N PRO A 124 3.53 6.73 3.31
CA PRO A 124 4.46 5.66 3.65
C PRO A 124 5.94 5.94 3.36
N TYR A 125 6.24 6.78 2.37
CA TYR A 125 7.60 7.19 1.99
C TYR A 125 7.90 8.68 2.18
N PHE A 126 6.90 9.49 2.58
CA PHE A 126 7.06 10.95 2.69
C PHE A 126 6.42 11.39 4.02
N PRO A 127 7.09 11.20 5.16
CA PRO A 127 6.47 11.36 6.48
C PRO A 127 5.98 12.80 6.77
N THR A 128 6.43 13.79 6.00
CA THR A 128 5.97 15.18 6.09
C THR A 128 4.73 15.48 5.22
N ARG A 129 4.20 14.46 4.54
CA ARG A 129 3.00 14.53 3.71
C ARG A 129 1.89 13.70 4.32
N TYR A 130 0.68 14.25 4.31
CA TYR A 130 -0.48 13.71 5.00
C TYR A 130 -1.67 13.58 4.07
N LEU A 131 -2.45 12.51 4.25
CA LEU A 131 -3.62 12.23 3.45
C LEU A 131 -4.69 13.31 3.67
N SER A 132 -5.23 13.86 2.59
CA SER A 132 -6.26 14.90 2.64
C SER A 132 -7.16 14.81 1.42
N TYR A 133 -8.43 15.12 1.62
CA TYR A 133 -9.36 15.39 0.53
C TYR A 133 -9.40 16.89 0.23
N SER A 134 -9.49 17.27 -1.04
CA SER A 134 -9.52 18.68 -1.49
C SER A 134 -10.80 19.07 -2.23
N GLY A 135 -11.92 18.38 -1.98
CA GLY A 135 -13.17 18.56 -2.75
C GLY A 135 -13.14 17.92 -4.15
N LYS A 136 -11.95 17.74 -4.73
CA LYS A 136 -11.74 17.25 -6.10
C LYS A 136 -10.81 16.04 -6.27
N LYS A 137 -10.21 15.54 -5.19
CA LYS A 137 -9.29 14.40 -5.21
C LYS A 137 -8.81 14.10 -3.81
N ILE A 138 -8.36 12.87 -3.63
CA ILE A 138 -7.62 12.47 -2.44
C ILE A 138 -6.13 12.59 -2.77
N GLN A 139 -5.39 13.33 -1.93
CA GLN A 139 -4.01 13.68 -2.20
C GLN A 139 -3.20 13.77 -0.91
N TRP A 140 -1.89 13.65 -1.05
CA TRP A 140 -0.94 13.82 0.03
C TRP A 140 -0.44 15.28 0.05
N ILE A 141 -0.65 15.99 1.16
CA ILE A 141 -0.30 17.42 1.29
C ILE A 141 0.61 17.66 2.48
N SER A 142 1.33 18.78 2.49
CA SER A 142 2.17 19.15 3.63
C SER A 142 1.33 19.45 4.89
N ALA A 143 1.91 19.25 6.08
CA ALA A 143 1.28 19.64 7.35
C ALA A 143 0.77 21.09 7.32
N LYS A 144 1.60 22.02 6.83
CA LYS A 144 1.24 23.44 6.71
C LYS A 144 -0.04 23.64 5.88
N THR A 145 -0.13 22.98 4.71
CA THR A 145 -1.32 23.07 3.85
C THR A 145 -2.55 22.46 4.50
N LEU A 146 -2.36 21.38 5.28
CA LEU A 146 -3.43 20.72 6.01
C LEU A 146 -3.96 21.62 7.14
N ASP A 147 -3.07 22.28 7.87
CA ASP A 147 -3.40 23.25 8.93
C ASP A 147 -4.23 24.41 8.37
N ASP A 148 -3.80 24.99 7.24
CA ASP A 148 -4.53 26.06 6.56
C ASP A 148 -5.96 25.63 6.16
N ARG A 149 -6.12 24.37 5.71
CA ARG A 149 -7.41 23.81 5.29
C ARG A 149 -8.33 23.42 6.44
N SER A 150 -7.77 22.94 7.55
CA SER A 150 -8.57 22.57 8.73
C SER A 150 -9.43 23.74 9.25
N ARG A 151 -9.03 24.98 8.95
CA ARG A 151 -9.76 26.21 9.28
C ARG A 151 -11.00 26.48 8.43
N HIS A 152 -11.19 25.78 7.30
CA HIS A 152 -12.21 26.10 6.29
C HIS A 152 -13.42 25.13 6.28
N GLY A 153 -13.63 24.41 7.38
CA GLY A 153 -14.70 23.42 7.51
C GLY A 153 -14.22 22.03 7.10
N GLN A 154 -14.62 21.03 7.88
CA GLN A 154 -14.29 19.62 7.66
C GLN A 154 -15.56 18.78 7.67
N PHE A 155 -15.54 17.69 6.93
CA PHE A 155 -16.60 16.67 6.98
C PHE A 155 -16.71 16.09 8.39
N ALA A 156 -17.93 15.86 8.86
CA ALA A 156 -18.21 15.25 10.15
C ALA A 156 -17.85 13.75 10.15
N SER A 157 -17.80 13.11 8.98
CA SER A 157 -17.41 11.71 8.83
C SER A 157 -16.73 11.40 7.49
N ILE A 158 -16.07 10.23 7.42
CA ILE A 158 -15.51 9.70 6.16
C ILE A 158 -16.64 9.36 5.17
N THR A 159 -17.79 8.88 5.65
CA THR A 159 -18.95 8.59 4.80
C THR A 159 -19.44 9.85 4.09
N GLU A 160 -19.58 10.96 4.82
CA GLU A 160 -19.98 12.26 4.25
C GLU A 160 -18.94 12.78 3.24
N LEU A 161 -17.65 12.57 3.53
CA LEU A 161 -16.57 12.89 2.60
C LEU A 161 -16.72 12.09 1.29
N VAL A 162 -16.96 10.78 1.37
CA VAL A 162 -17.15 9.93 0.18
C VAL A 162 -18.43 10.30 -0.57
N GLU A 163 -19.51 10.65 0.12
CA GLU A 163 -20.73 11.14 -0.54
C GLU A 163 -20.49 12.45 -1.29
N SER A 164 -19.81 13.41 -0.66
CA SER A 164 -19.38 14.63 -1.34
C SER A 164 -18.44 14.34 -2.51
N TYR A 165 -17.56 13.35 -2.36
CA TYR A 165 -16.66 12.91 -3.41
C TYR A 165 -17.45 12.37 -4.62
N ILE A 166 -18.38 11.44 -4.38
CA ILE A 166 -19.24 10.83 -5.41
C ILE A 166 -20.04 11.92 -6.13
N ASN A 167 -20.67 12.84 -5.40
CA ASN A 167 -21.48 13.90 -6.00
C ASN A 167 -20.66 14.84 -6.87
N ASN A 168 -19.42 15.14 -6.48
CA ASN A 168 -18.55 16.07 -7.22
C ASN A 168 -17.83 15.42 -8.41
N HIS A 169 -17.65 14.10 -8.44
CA HIS A 169 -16.85 13.40 -9.47
C HIS A 169 -17.57 12.38 -10.32
N LEU A 170 -18.58 11.70 -9.76
CA LEU A 170 -19.30 10.64 -10.45
C LEU A 170 -20.72 11.07 -10.83
N GLY A 171 -21.23 12.15 -10.25
CA GLY A 171 -22.61 12.62 -10.43
C GLY A 171 -22.95 13.35 -11.73
N ASN A 172 -21.99 13.57 -12.64
CA ASN A 172 -22.23 14.36 -13.87
C ASN A 172 -22.25 13.58 -15.19
N ASP A 173 -21.90 12.28 -15.20
CA ASP A 173 -21.75 11.57 -16.47
C ASP A 173 -22.84 10.55 -16.81
N ASP A 174 -23.76 10.17 -15.92
CA ASP A 174 -24.84 9.22 -16.27
C ASP A 174 -26.08 9.33 -15.37
N VAL A 175 -26.94 10.31 -15.62
CA VAL A 175 -28.35 10.24 -15.17
C VAL A 175 -29.26 10.40 -16.39
N PRO A 176 -29.72 9.31 -17.02
CA PRO A 176 -30.95 9.38 -17.79
C PRO A 176 -32.08 9.64 -16.79
N SER A 177 -32.71 10.80 -16.94
CA SER A 177 -33.92 11.23 -16.24
C SER A 177 -34.90 10.08 -16.04
N ARG A 178 -35.00 9.56 -14.81
CA ARG A 178 -36.13 8.74 -14.36
C ARG A 178 -37.35 9.64 -14.22
N GLN A 179 -38.11 9.78 -15.30
CA GLN A 179 -39.55 9.96 -15.24
C GLN A 179 -40.19 8.65 -15.70
N GLY A 180 -41.00 8.04 -14.82
CA GLY A 180 -41.76 6.85 -15.14
C GLY A 180 -41.85 5.84 -14.00
N VAL A 181 -42.31 6.27 -12.83
CA VAL A 181 -42.92 5.35 -11.85
C VAL A 181 -44.37 5.19 -12.24
N ASN A 182 -44.79 3.94 -12.44
CA ASN A 182 -46.11 3.32 -12.27
C ASN A 182 -46.03 2.04 -13.15
N ARG A 183 -46.26 0.82 -12.69
CA ARG A 183 -47.27 0.35 -11.76
C ARG A 183 -46.92 -1.10 -11.41
N ALA A 184 -47.18 -1.47 -10.16
CA ALA A 184 -47.06 -2.82 -9.64
C ALA A 184 -47.95 -3.81 -10.42
N GLU A 185 -47.48 -5.04 -10.57
CA GLU A 185 -48.29 -6.22 -10.32
C GLU A 185 -47.39 -7.41 -9.98
N SER A 186 -47.75 -8.03 -8.86
CA SER A 186 -47.24 -9.24 -8.26
C SER A 186 -47.51 -10.47 -9.13
N ASN A 187 -46.58 -11.42 -9.19
CA ASN A 187 -46.96 -12.82 -8.96
C ASN A 187 -45.78 -13.71 -8.58
N GLU A 188 -46.03 -14.52 -7.56
CA GLU A 188 -45.22 -15.64 -7.09
C GLU A 188 -45.20 -16.78 -8.12
N GLY A 189 -44.13 -17.58 -8.13
CA GLY A 189 -44.08 -18.81 -8.92
C GLY A 189 -42.75 -19.56 -8.80
N HIS A 190 -42.71 -20.57 -7.93
CA HIS A 190 -41.70 -21.64 -7.93
C HIS A 190 -41.75 -22.47 -9.22
N SER A 191 -40.59 -23.07 -9.61
CA SER A 191 -40.35 -24.43 -10.18
C SER A 191 -39.12 -24.40 -11.10
N THR A 192 -37.99 -25.01 -10.71
CA THR A 192 -37.47 -26.36 -11.04
C THR A 192 -37.04 -26.58 -12.51
N PRO A 193 -35.99 -27.41 -12.75
CA PRO A 193 -35.28 -27.46 -14.02
C PRO A 193 -36.01 -28.35 -15.03
N VAL A 194 -36.08 -27.90 -16.28
CA VAL A 194 -36.65 -28.65 -17.41
C VAL A 194 -35.63 -29.68 -17.87
N GLU A 195 -35.89 -30.94 -17.51
CA GLU A 195 -35.37 -32.11 -18.23
C GLU A 195 -36.05 -32.20 -19.61
N SER A 196 -35.27 -32.67 -20.57
CA SER A 196 -35.64 -32.79 -21.97
C SER A 196 -36.50 -34.02 -22.21
N ASP A 197 -37.79 -33.81 -22.46
CA ASP A 197 -38.68 -34.80 -23.09
C ASP A 197 -38.62 -34.61 -24.61
N TRP A 198 -38.13 -35.64 -25.30
CA TRP A 198 -38.16 -35.77 -26.75
C TRP A 198 -39.17 -36.86 -27.12
N GLU A 199 -40.46 -36.53 -27.13
CA GLU A 199 -41.47 -37.32 -27.83
C GLU A 199 -42.46 -36.34 -28.44
N ASP A 200 -42.33 -36.08 -29.74
CA ASP A 200 -43.45 -35.60 -30.54
C ASP A 200 -43.40 -36.26 -31.91
N GLU A 201 -44.58 -36.76 -32.26
CA GLU A 201 -44.95 -37.61 -33.37
C GLU A 201 -44.66 -36.94 -34.71
N LEU A 202 -44.02 -37.68 -35.63
CA LEU A 202 -44.00 -37.33 -37.05
C LEU A 202 -45.05 -38.17 -37.77
N ASP A 203 -46.14 -37.51 -38.16
CA ASP A 203 -47.08 -37.97 -39.17
C ASP A 203 -46.33 -38.21 -40.49
N PHE A 204 -46.17 -39.48 -40.84
CA PHE A 204 -45.61 -39.92 -42.10
C PHE A 204 -46.73 -40.04 -43.13
N GLU A 205 -47.04 -38.94 -43.81
CA GLU A 205 -47.87 -38.98 -45.02
C GLU A 205 -47.10 -39.69 -46.14
N SER A 206 -47.63 -40.85 -46.50
CA SER A 206 -47.18 -41.69 -47.61
C SER A 206 -47.66 -41.08 -48.92
N GLU A 207 -46.80 -40.34 -49.62
CA GLU A 207 -46.95 -40.12 -51.06
C GLU A 207 -45.78 -40.75 -51.82
N SER A 208 -46.17 -41.78 -52.56
CA SER A 208 -45.38 -42.51 -53.53
C SER A 208 -45.12 -41.64 -54.76
N SER A 209 -43.85 -41.47 -55.16
CA SER A 209 -43.46 -41.54 -56.58
C SER A 209 -41.96 -41.38 -56.80
N GLY A 210 -41.33 -42.44 -57.31
CA GLY A 210 -40.37 -42.36 -58.43
C GLY A 210 -38.88 -42.25 -58.12
N SER A 211 -38.14 -43.28 -58.57
CA SER A 211 -36.79 -43.19 -59.19
C SER A 211 -35.65 -42.71 -58.27
N GLU A 212 -34.68 -43.51 -57.85
CA GLU A 212 -33.56 -43.98 -58.68
C GLU A 212 -32.77 -45.02 -57.87
N TYR A 213 -32.41 -46.14 -58.50
CA TYR A 213 -31.35 -47.00 -57.95
C TYR A 213 -30.02 -46.24 -58.09
N GLN A 214 -29.51 -45.66 -57.01
CA GLN A 214 -28.14 -45.16 -56.97
C GLN A 214 -27.18 -46.29 -57.33
N SER A 215 -26.27 -46.03 -58.27
CA SER A 215 -25.33 -47.06 -58.69
C SER A 215 -24.38 -47.40 -57.54
N VAL A 216 -23.91 -48.65 -57.44
CA VAL A 216 -22.93 -49.08 -56.42
C VAL A 216 -21.70 -48.14 -56.39
N SER A 217 -21.35 -47.55 -57.54
CA SER A 217 -20.27 -46.58 -57.69
C SER A 217 -20.50 -45.25 -56.98
N GLU A 218 -21.75 -44.78 -56.88
CA GLU A 218 -22.11 -43.53 -56.19
C GLU A 218 -22.08 -43.73 -54.67
N LEU A 219 -22.61 -44.85 -54.19
CA LEU A 219 -22.49 -45.27 -52.79
C LEU A 219 -21.03 -45.40 -52.35
N GLN A 220 -20.17 -45.96 -53.21
CA GLN A 220 -18.75 -46.11 -52.92
C GLN A 220 -18.01 -44.77 -52.91
N ALA A 221 -18.44 -43.81 -53.75
CA ALA A 221 -17.92 -42.45 -53.72
C ALA A 221 -18.35 -41.68 -52.45
N ASP A 222 -19.59 -41.89 -51.98
CA ASP A 222 -20.08 -41.25 -50.76
C ASP A 222 -19.45 -41.84 -49.49
N ILE A 223 -19.19 -43.15 -49.45
CA ILE A 223 -18.42 -43.77 -48.35
C ILE A 223 -17.02 -43.15 -48.27
N LEU A 224 -16.32 -43.00 -49.40
CA LEU A 224 -14.99 -42.37 -49.42
C LEU A 224 -15.02 -40.90 -48.98
N ARG A 225 -16.07 -40.14 -49.36
CA ARG A 225 -16.27 -38.76 -48.88
C ARG A 225 -16.51 -38.70 -47.39
N LEU A 226 -17.31 -39.62 -46.84
CA LEU A 226 -17.59 -39.68 -45.40
C LEU A 226 -16.35 -40.09 -44.59
N GLU A 227 -15.56 -41.07 -45.05
CA GLU A 227 -14.29 -41.44 -44.42
C GLU A 227 -13.26 -40.31 -44.47
N GLN A 228 -13.30 -39.49 -45.51
CA GLN A 228 -12.46 -38.30 -45.61
C GLN A 228 -12.95 -37.19 -44.67
N ALA A 229 -14.25 -36.92 -44.63
CA ALA A 229 -14.85 -35.96 -43.70
C ALA A 229 -14.61 -36.35 -42.22
N LEU A 230 -14.62 -37.65 -41.90
CA LEU A 230 -14.34 -38.15 -40.55
C LEU A 230 -12.88 -37.87 -40.15
N ARG A 231 -11.93 -38.16 -41.07
CA ARG A 231 -10.50 -37.84 -40.85
C ARG A 231 -10.25 -36.34 -40.72
N GLU A 232 -10.96 -35.53 -41.51
CA GLU A 232 -10.89 -34.07 -41.43
C GLU A 232 -11.50 -33.53 -40.11
N ALA A 233 -12.45 -34.26 -39.50
CA ALA A 233 -13.04 -33.93 -38.21
C ALA A 233 -12.21 -34.43 -37.00
N ASP A 234 -11.45 -35.50 -37.13
CA ASP A 234 -10.59 -36.04 -36.06
C ASP A 234 -9.38 -35.14 -35.76
N GLU A 235 -8.81 -34.51 -36.80
CA GLU A 235 -7.64 -33.62 -36.66
C GLU A 235 -7.88 -32.44 -35.70
N PRO A 236 -8.95 -31.62 -35.83
CA PRO A 236 -9.22 -30.55 -34.88
C PRO A 236 -9.54 -31.07 -33.47
N LEU A 237 -10.07 -32.30 -33.33
CA LEU A 237 -10.33 -32.92 -32.03
C LEU A 237 -9.01 -33.28 -31.32
N ASN A 238 -8.06 -33.87 -32.04
CA ASN A 238 -6.72 -34.16 -31.52
C ASN A 238 -5.98 -32.88 -31.12
N ILE A 239 -6.00 -31.85 -31.96
CA ILE A 239 -5.39 -30.54 -31.65
C ILE A 239 -6.03 -29.90 -30.40
N ALA A 240 -7.35 -30.02 -30.25
CA ALA A 240 -8.05 -29.53 -29.06
C ALA A 240 -7.67 -30.31 -27.80
N SER A 241 -7.52 -31.64 -27.91
CA SER A 241 -7.07 -32.51 -26.81
C SER A 241 -5.66 -32.16 -26.35
N GLU A 242 -4.70 -31.99 -27.28
CA GLU A 242 -3.33 -31.61 -26.95
C GLU A 242 -3.27 -30.23 -26.26
N LYS A 243 -4.04 -29.26 -26.77
CA LYS A 243 -4.15 -27.93 -26.13
C LYS A 243 -4.77 -28.02 -24.73
N TYR A 244 -5.76 -28.88 -24.54
CA TYR A 244 -6.35 -29.10 -23.22
C TYR A 244 -5.29 -29.63 -22.24
N GLU A 245 -4.52 -30.65 -22.62
CA GLU A 245 -3.44 -31.19 -21.78
C GLU A 245 -2.33 -30.16 -21.49
N GLU A 246 -1.96 -29.34 -22.47
CA GLU A 246 -1.00 -28.25 -22.28
C GLU A 246 -1.52 -27.23 -21.25
N THR A 247 -2.79 -26.82 -21.39
CA THR A 247 -3.41 -25.88 -20.43
C THR A 247 -3.54 -26.48 -19.03
N GLN A 248 -3.86 -27.77 -18.93
CA GLN A 248 -3.92 -28.51 -17.66
C GLN A 248 -2.55 -28.52 -16.97
N THR A 249 -1.50 -28.83 -17.74
CA THR A 249 -0.11 -28.83 -17.24
C THR A 249 0.29 -27.43 -16.77
N ARG A 250 -0.02 -26.39 -17.55
CA ARG A 250 0.24 -25.01 -17.17
C ARG A 250 -0.50 -24.58 -15.90
N LEU A 251 -1.76 -24.99 -15.74
CA LEU A 251 -2.54 -24.73 -14.52
C LEU A 251 -1.94 -25.40 -13.29
N THR A 252 -1.50 -26.65 -13.42
CA THR A 252 -0.84 -27.35 -12.30
C THR A 252 0.48 -26.68 -11.91
N ALA A 253 1.30 -26.25 -12.88
CA ALA A 253 2.54 -25.51 -12.62
C ALA A 253 2.27 -24.19 -11.89
N LEU A 254 1.30 -23.39 -12.36
CA LEU A 254 0.89 -22.14 -11.71
C LEU A 254 0.35 -22.37 -10.30
N THR A 255 -0.36 -23.47 -10.06
CA THR A 255 -0.88 -23.82 -8.73
C THR A 255 0.26 -24.13 -7.75
N VAL A 256 1.31 -24.82 -8.20
CA VAL A 256 2.49 -25.10 -7.38
C VAL A 256 3.24 -23.80 -7.07
N GLU A 257 3.43 -22.94 -8.06
CA GLU A 257 4.09 -21.65 -7.90
C GLU A 257 3.32 -20.72 -6.94
N LEU A 258 1.99 -20.69 -7.05
CA LEU A 258 1.12 -19.93 -6.14
C LEU A 258 1.28 -20.42 -4.70
N ARG A 259 1.30 -21.74 -4.47
CA ARG A 259 1.51 -22.30 -3.12
C ARG A 259 2.90 -21.95 -2.58
N ALA A 260 3.94 -22.04 -3.40
CA ALA A 260 5.29 -21.65 -3.00
C ALA A 260 5.37 -20.15 -2.63
N SER A 261 4.71 -19.29 -3.41
CA SER A 261 4.60 -17.87 -3.12
C SER A 261 3.86 -17.58 -1.81
N GLN A 262 2.75 -18.29 -1.56
CA GLN A 262 1.99 -18.19 -0.30
C GLN A 262 2.83 -18.60 0.91
N THR A 263 3.58 -19.69 0.83
CA THR A 263 4.51 -20.11 1.90
C THR A 263 5.55 -19.04 2.17
N ARG A 264 6.17 -18.49 1.12
CA ARG A 264 7.17 -17.43 1.25
C ARG A 264 6.61 -16.16 1.88
N VAL A 265 5.37 -15.79 1.56
CA VAL A 265 4.69 -14.65 2.20
C VAL A 265 4.51 -14.92 3.70
N GLY A 266 4.06 -16.11 4.09
CA GLY A 266 3.92 -16.48 5.51
C GLY A 266 5.24 -16.47 6.30
N GLU A 267 6.34 -16.91 5.67
CA GLU A 267 7.68 -16.83 6.26
C GLU A 267 8.15 -15.37 6.45
N LEU A 268 7.90 -14.50 5.48
CA LEU A 268 8.23 -13.08 5.56
C LEU A 268 7.39 -12.36 6.63
N GLU A 269 6.10 -12.69 6.75
CA GLU A 269 5.23 -12.17 7.81
C GLU A 269 5.76 -12.58 9.18
N THR A 270 6.10 -13.85 9.37
CA THR A 270 6.69 -14.36 10.61
C THR A 270 8.02 -13.66 10.93
N SER A 271 8.89 -13.45 9.93
CA SER A 271 10.17 -12.74 10.09
C SER A 271 9.96 -11.27 10.49
N ARG A 272 8.95 -10.63 9.90
CA ARG A 272 8.57 -9.25 10.21
C ARG A 272 8.03 -9.11 11.63
N GLU A 273 7.20 -10.04 12.08
CA GLU A 273 6.70 -10.06 13.47
C GLU A 273 7.85 -10.19 14.48
N ARG A 274 8.83 -11.07 14.22
CA ARG A 274 10.03 -11.20 15.06
C ARG A 274 10.84 -9.92 15.12
N SER A 275 11.04 -9.26 13.97
CA SER A 275 11.75 -7.98 13.89
C SER A 275 11.03 -6.89 14.68
N HIS A 276 9.70 -6.84 14.59
CA HIS A 276 8.87 -5.88 15.33
C HIS A 276 8.93 -6.12 16.84
N ALA A 277 8.85 -7.38 17.28
CA ALA A 277 9.01 -7.75 18.69
C ALA A 277 10.40 -7.38 19.22
N HIS A 278 11.45 -7.58 18.41
CA HIS A 278 12.80 -7.18 18.77
C HIS A 278 12.96 -5.67 18.90
N ALA A 279 12.41 -4.89 17.96
CA ALA A 279 12.41 -3.43 18.01
C ALA A 279 11.72 -2.90 19.29
N HIS A 280 10.56 -3.45 19.65
CA HIS A 280 9.88 -3.10 20.89
C HIS A 280 10.71 -3.44 22.14
N SER A 281 11.43 -4.56 22.14
CA SER A 281 12.34 -4.91 23.24
C SER A 281 13.50 -3.91 23.36
N LEU A 282 14.05 -3.44 22.23
CA LEU A 282 15.10 -2.42 22.22
C LEU A 282 14.58 -1.07 22.73
N ASP A 283 13.36 -0.67 22.32
CA ASP A 283 12.72 0.57 22.79
C ASP A 283 12.43 0.54 24.30
N ALA A 284 12.08 -0.62 24.85
CA ALA A 284 11.92 -0.80 26.29
C ALA A 284 13.27 -0.63 27.01
N SER A 285 14.31 -1.33 26.54
CA SER A 285 15.66 -1.24 27.09
C SER A 285 16.24 0.18 27.02
N LEU A 286 16.00 0.90 25.92
CA LEU A 286 16.41 2.30 25.76
C LEU A 286 15.72 3.21 26.78
N ARG A 287 14.42 3.03 27.02
CA ARG A 287 13.67 3.78 28.03
C ARG A 287 14.20 3.52 29.44
N ASP A 288 14.50 2.27 29.76
CA ASP A 288 15.07 1.89 31.07
C ASP A 288 16.46 2.52 31.27
N SER A 289 17.31 2.44 30.25
CA SER A 289 18.64 3.07 30.27
C SER A 289 18.56 4.59 30.43
N GLN A 290 17.63 5.25 29.71
CA GLN A 290 17.39 6.69 29.86
C GLN A 290 16.89 7.06 31.26
N ALA A 291 16.03 6.23 31.86
CA ALA A 291 15.59 6.44 33.24
C ALA A 291 16.75 6.30 34.23
N GLN A 292 17.65 5.33 34.02
CA GLN A 292 18.85 5.15 34.82
C GLN A 292 19.81 6.36 34.71
N VAL A 293 20.02 6.88 33.50
CA VAL A 293 20.84 8.09 33.28
C VAL A 293 20.27 9.28 34.05
N ARG A 294 18.96 9.54 33.95
CA ARG A 294 18.32 10.64 34.71
C ARG A 294 18.48 10.47 36.22
N SER A 295 18.38 9.23 36.71
CA SER A 295 18.60 8.94 38.14
C SER A 295 20.04 9.21 38.57
N LEU A 296 21.03 8.88 37.73
CA LEU A 296 22.44 9.14 37.99
C LEU A 296 22.75 10.65 37.94
N GLU A 297 22.14 11.38 37.01
CA GLU A 297 22.26 12.84 36.92
C GLU A 297 21.73 13.53 38.17
N ALA A 298 20.54 13.14 38.64
CA ALA A 298 19.96 13.65 39.89
C ALA A 298 20.87 13.35 41.10
N CYS A 299 21.44 12.15 41.17
CA CYS A 299 22.39 11.77 42.21
C CYS A 299 23.67 12.62 42.16
N ARG A 300 24.21 12.88 40.97
CA ARG A 300 25.37 13.76 40.77
C ARG A 300 25.10 15.18 41.26
N GLU A 301 23.93 15.73 40.95
CA GLU A 301 23.52 17.06 41.40
C GLU A 301 23.45 17.16 42.93
N GLN A 302 22.91 16.13 43.59
CA GLN A 302 22.88 16.07 45.06
C GLN A 302 24.28 16.05 45.66
N TYR A 303 25.19 15.23 45.13
CA TYR A 303 26.58 15.19 45.60
C TYR A 303 27.31 16.52 45.36
N GLN A 304 27.08 17.17 44.22
CA GLN A 304 27.66 18.48 43.95
C GLN A 304 27.18 19.52 44.96
N ALA A 305 25.88 19.56 45.27
CA ALA A 305 25.34 20.45 46.28
C ALA A 305 25.96 20.19 47.66
N GLN A 306 26.18 18.93 48.03
CA GLN A 306 26.86 18.58 49.28
C GLN A 306 28.32 19.06 49.30
N LEU A 307 29.05 18.90 48.20
CA LEU A 307 30.43 19.40 48.07
C LEU A 307 30.49 20.93 48.20
N ASP A 308 29.55 21.65 47.62
CA ASP A 308 29.47 23.10 47.72
C ASP A 308 29.21 23.55 49.16
N ILE A 309 28.31 22.86 49.87
CA ILE A 309 28.05 23.12 51.30
C ILE A 309 29.30 22.86 52.15
N GLU A 310 29.97 21.72 51.96
CA GLU A 310 31.16 21.35 52.74
C GLU A 310 32.35 22.27 52.43
N SER A 311 32.54 22.66 51.18
CA SER A 311 33.58 23.62 50.80
C SER A 311 33.33 25.00 51.44
N ALA A 312 32.08 25.48 51.46
CA ALA A 312 31.72 26.71 52.14
C ALA A 312 31.95 26.65 53.67
N LYS A 313 31.66 25.51 54.31
CA LYS A 313 31.98 25.29 55.73
C LYS A 313 33.49 25.35 55.99
N ARG A 314 34.29 24.66 55.16
CA ARG A 314 35.76 24.68 55.25
C ARG A 314 36.32 26.08 55.09
N GLN A 315 35.82 26.85 54.14
CA GLN A 315 36.23 28.24 53.95
C GLN A 315 35.94 29.10 55.18
N LYS A 316 34.74 29.00 55.75
CA LYS A 316 34.38 29.74 56.98
C LYS A 316 35.29 29.40 58.15
N LEU A 317 35.63 28.13 58.35
CA LEU A 317 36.57 27.69 59.39
C LEU A 317 37.98 28.23 59.13
N ALA A 318 38.45 28.20 57.88
CA ALA A 318 39.75 28.77 57.51
C ALA A 318 39.82 30.27 57.81
N ASP A 319 38.76 31.02 57.46
CA ASP A 319 38.67 32.46 57.75
C ASP A 319 38.63 32.74 59.26
N GLN A 320 37.92 31.91 60.05
CA GLN A 320 37.91 32.00 61.51
C GLN A 320 39.30 31.76 62.10
N LEU A 321 40.00 30.71 61.67
CA LEU A 321 41.37 30.42 62.11
C LEU A 321 42.34 31.54 61.75
N SER A 322 42.21 32.14 60.56
CA SER A 322 43.02 33.28 60.14
C SER A 322 42.82 34.49 61.07
N ARG A 323 41.55 34.80 61.39
CA ARG A 323 41.23 35.88 62.35
C ARG A 323 41.78 35.61 63.74
N MET A 324 41.65 34.39 64.26
CA MET A 324 42.20 34.03 65.57
C MET A 324 43.72 34.18 65.61
N ARG A 325 44.42 33.77 64.54
CA ARG A 325 45.88 33.95 64.43
C ARG A 325 46.28 35.42 64.41
N GLN A 326 45.53 36.27 63.72
CA GLN A 326 45.77 37.71 63.69
C GLN A 326 45.65 38.33 65.10
N VAL A 327 44.55 38.05 65.81
CA VAL A 327 44.32 38.55 67.17
C VAL A 327 45.43 38.08 68.13
N LEU A 328 45.84 36.81 68.04
CA LEU A 328 46.94 36.30 68.87
C LEU A 328 48.29 36.97 68.55
N GLY A 329 48.54 37.32 67.30
CA GLY A 329 49.73 38.09 66.90
C GLY A 329 49.73 39.52 67.48
N GLU A 330 48.56 40.15 67.57
CA GLU A 330 48.39 41.49 68.15
C GLU A 330 48.54 41.52 69.68
N VAL A 331 48.21 40.43 70.38
CA VAL A 331 48.34 40.33 71.85
C VAL A 331 49.77 39.98 72.30
N GLY A 332 50.58 39.40 71.41
CA GLY A 332 51.96 38.97 71.70
C GLY A 332 53.06 40.00 71.37
N SER A 333 52.70 41.19 70.87
CA SER A 333 53.61 42.30 70.55
C SER A 333 53.50 43.43 71.57
#